data_AF-A0A3P6EXL2-F1
#
_entry.id   AF-A0A3P6EXL2-F1
#
_cell.length_a   1.000
_cell.length_b   1.000
_cell.length_c   1.000
_cell.angle_alpha   90.00
_cell.angle_beta   90.00
_cell.angle_gamma   90.00
#
_symmetry.space_group_name_H-M   'P 1'
#
loop_
_entity.id
_entity.type
_entity.pdbx_description
1 polymer ?
#
loop_
_entity_poly.entity_id
_entity_poly.type
_entity_poly.pdbx_seq_one_letter_code
_entity_poly.pdbx_strand_id
1 'polypeptide(L)'
;MSAEVLKQRGVYDPKKLFGLMTPETELARAFVAERFVLYVEDVHVPVIGGHCSLTALPLFSKTTPPYREYFEARGAERFVLSLLRALGGANDMFQCCFVESNMFEDIPFFGSTVKLGKKGVEAIIETDLEGLTEYEVKSLKTLRKGLSLQRITRRFSEFMRQYLFSFLGL
;
A
#
# COMPACT_ATOMS: atom_id res chain seq x y z
N MET A 1 31.57 0.38 -30.11
CA MET A 1 31.94 1.09 -31.36
C MET A 1 32.41 2.51 -31.12
N SER A 2 31.66 3.38 -30.43
CA SER A 2 32.11 4.78 -30.20
C SER A 2 33.31 4.93 -29.25
N ALA A 3 33.38 4.13 -28.18
CA ALA A 3 34.52 4.15 -27.25
C ALA A 3 35.86 3.81 -27.95
N GLU A 4 35.89 2.74 -28.75
CA GLU A 4 37.08 2.35 -29.52
C GLU A 4 37.56 3.44 -30.48
N VAL A 5 36.65 4.14 -31.17
CA VAL A 5 37.00 5.24 -32.07
C VAL A 5 37.65 6.39 -31.32
N LEU A 6 37.14 6.74 -30.12
CA LEU A 6 37.72 7.80 -29.29
C LEU A 6 39.10 7.40 -28.75
N LYS A 7 39.30 6.13 -28.38
CA LYS A 7 40.60 5.61 -27.93
C LYS A 7 41.63 5.67 -29.06
N GLN A 8 41.26 5.26 -30.27
CA GLN A 8 42.13 5.32 -31.45
C GLN A 8 42.59 6.76 -31.78
N ARG A 9 41.78 7.76 -31.43
CA ARG A 9 42.11 9.18 -31.61
C ARG A 9 42.83 9.82 -30.42
N GLY A 10 43.11 9.07 -29.35
CA GLY A 10 43.78 9.59 -28.15
C GLY A 10 42.97 10.61 -27.34
N VAL A 11 41.66 10.73 -27.58
CA VAL A 11 40.76 11.71 -26.93
C VAL A 11 39.70 11.06 -26.04
N TYR A 12 39.85 9.77 -25.73
CA TYR A 12 38.91 9.04 -24.88
C TYR A 12 38.94 9.54 -23.44
N ASP A 13 37.79 10.06 -22.98
CA ASP A 13 37.53 10.37 -21.60
C ASP A 13 36.26 9.61 -21.15
N PRO A 14 36.37 8.61 -20.26
CA PRO A 14 35.23 7.81 -19.81
C PRO A 14 34.17 8.65 -19.08
N LYS A 15 34.55 9.82 -18.53
CA LYS A 15 33.60 10.72 -17.85
C LYS A 15 32.75 11.54 -18.82
N LYS A 16 33.06 11.50 -20.12
CA LYS A 16 32.40 12.29 -21.18
C LYS A 16 31.70 11.43 -22.23
N LEU A 17 31.76 10.11 -22.11
CA LEU A 17 31.07 9.19 -23.00
C LEU A 17 29.87 8.58 -22.27
N PHE A 18 28.66 8.80 -22.80
CA PHE A 18 27.42 8.34 -22.20
C PHE A 18 26.67 7.42 -23.17
N GLY A 19 26.13 6.34 -22.64
CA GLY A 19 25.10 5.54 -23.31
C GLY A 19 23.73 6.06 -22.90
N LEU A 20 22.87 6.33 -23.88
CA LEU A 20 21.49 6.73 -23.60
C LEU A 20 20.71 5.52 -23.06
N MET A 21 20.06 5.72 -21.91
CA MET A 21 19.19 4.74 -21.22
C MET A 21 17.82 5.35 -20.85
N THR A 22 17.55 6.55 -21.37
CA THR A 22 16.35 7.32 -21.07
C THR A 22 15.07 6.58 -21.48
N PRO A 23 14.97 5.95 -22.66
CA PRO A 23 13.75 5.22 -23.04
C PRO A 23 13.36 4.11 -22.07
N GLU A 24 14.32 3.33 -21.56
CA GLU A 24 14.04 2.28 -20.57
C GLU A 24 13.58 2.86 -19.24
N THR A 25 14.15 4.00 -18.86
CA THR A 25 13.75 4.71 -17.63
C THR A 25 12.32 5.24 -17.75
N GLU A 26 11.98 5.88 -18.87
CA GLU A 26 10.63 6.40 -19.12
C GLU A 26 9.59 5.27 -19.20
N LEU A 27 9.91 4.14 -19.82
CA LEU A 27 9.04 2.96 -19.82
C LEU A 27 8.80 2.41 -18.41
N ALA A 28 9.85 2.31 -17.59
CA ALA A 28 9.72 1.84 -16.21
C ALA A 28 8.90 2.81 -15.35
N ARG A 29 9.06 4.12 -15.54
CA ARG A 29 8.28 5.16 -14.85
C ARG A 29 6.82 5.10 -15.25
N ALA A 30 6.52 5.02 -16.55
CA ALA A 30 5.15 4.91 -17.04
C ALA A 30 4.44 3.68 -16.47
N PHE A 31 5.13 2.54 -16.39
CA PHE A 31 4.57 1.32 -15.80
C PHE A 31 4.17 1.49 -14.33
N VAL A 32 5.04 2.11 -13.53
CA VAL A 32 4.76 2.37 -12.11
C VAL A 32 3.64 3.41 -11.97
N ALA A 33 3.70 4.49 -12.75
CA ALA A 33 2.72 5.57 -12.73
C ALA A 33 1.31 5.07 -13.10
N GLU A 34 1.18 4.28 -14.16
CA GLU A 34 -0.10 3.67 -14.57
C GLU A 34 -0.63 2.75 -13.47
N ARG A 35 0.25 1.89 -12.92
CA ARG A 35 -0.17 0.95 -11.89
C ARG A 35 -0.68 1.71 -10.66
N PHE A 36 0.00 2.74 -10.20
CA PHE A 36 -0.32 3.42 -8.94
C PHE A 36 -1.13 4.70 -9.10
N VAL A 37 -1.60 5.01 -10.32
CA VAL A 37 -2.39 6.20 -10.65
C VAL A 37 -1.67 7.48 -10.22
N LEU A 38 -0.42 7.60 -10.67
CA LEU A 38 0.46 8.74 -10.39
C LEU A 38 0.77 9.50 -11.67
N TYR A 39 1.27 10.72 -11.50
CA TYR A 39 1.93 11.44 -12.58
C TYR A 39 3.33 10.87 -12.81
N VAL A 40 3.72 10.72 -14.08
CA VAL A 40 5.01 10.11 -14.47
C VAL A 40 6.17 10.93 -13.93
N GLU A 41 5.97 12.25 -13.83
CA GLU A 41 6.91 13.25 -13.34
C GLU A 41 7.30 13.01 -11.87
N ASP A 42 6.37 12.50 -11.07
CA ASP A 42 6.54 12.25 -9.64
C ASP A 42 7.19 10.89 -9.34
N VAL A 43 7.38 10.06 -10.37
CA VAL A 43 7.89 8.70 -10.25
C VAL A 43 9.33 8.63 -10.74
N HIS A 44 10.23 8.16 -9.88
CA HIS A 44 11.59 7.82 -10.27
C HIS A 44 11.83 6.30 -10.11
N VAL A 45 12.26 5.65 -11.19
CA VAL A 45 12.63 4.23 -11.20
C VAL A 45 14.07 4.11 -11.69
N PRO A 46 15.04 3.73 -10.83
CA PRO A 46 16.39 3.46 -11.30
C PRO A 46 16.40 2.26 -12.25
N VAL A 47 17.06 2.39 -13.40
CA VAL A 47 17.26 1.30 -14.36
C VAL A 47 18.75 1.08 -14.55
N ILE A 48 19.20 -0.18 -14.43
CA ILE A 48 20.60 -0.58 -14.63
C ILE A 48 20.72 -1.61 -15.75
N GLY A 49 21.92 -1.88 -16.24
CA GLY A 49 22.18 -2.87 -17.28
C GLY A 49 22.41 -2.26 -18.66
N GLY A 50 21.82 -2.84 -19.70
CA GLY A 50 21.97 -2.42 -21.10
C GLY A 50 20.70 -1.78 -21.69
N HIS A 51 20.80 -1.27 -22.91
CA HIS A 51 19.76 -0.49 -23.61
C HIS A 51 18.76 -1.35 -24.40
N CYS A 52 18.34 -2.48 -23.82
CA CYS A 52 17.36 -3.37 -24.44
C CYS A 52 16.51 -3.98 -23.33
N SER A 53 15.24 -4.25 -23.60
CA SER A 53 14.30 -4.80 -22.61
C SER A 53 14.75 -6.12 -21.96
N LEU A 54 15.62 -6.89 -22.63
CA LEU A 54 16.21 -8.12 -22.07
C LEU A 54 17.43 -7.86 -21.16
N THR A 55 18.07 -6.71 -21.30
CA THR A 55 19.32 -6.36 -20.59
C THR A 55 19.17 -5.17 -19.65
N ALA A 56 18.05 -4.45 -19.72
CA ALA A 56 17.66 -3.40 -18.80
C ALA A 56 16.92 -4.00 -17.60
N LEU A 57 17.36 -3.66 -16.40
CA LEU A 57 16.78 -4.10 -15.15
C LEU A 57 16.23 -2.90 -14.37
N PRO A 58 14.90 -2.68 -14.37
CA PRO A 58 14.27 -1.72 -13.50
C PRO A 58 14.33 -2.17 -12.04
N LEU A 59 14.86 -1.32 -11.17
CA LEU A 59 15.00 -1.59 -9.74
C LEU A 59 13.75 -1.09 -8.99
N PHE A 60 12.64 -1.82 -9.12
CA PHE A 60 11.37 -1.42 -8.49
C PHE A 60 11.45 -1.27 -6.96
N SER A 61 12.36 -2.00 -6.31
CA SER A 61 12.62 -1.89 -4.86
C SER A 61 13.29 -0.57 -4.44
N LYS A 62 13.79 0.22 -5.39
CA LYS A 62 14.48 1.50 -5.20
C LYS A 62 13.73 2.67 -5.82
N THR A 63 12.43 2.50 -6.03
CA THR A 63 11.54 3.53 -6.56
C THR A 63 11.41 4.71 -5.60
N THR A 64 11.13 5.88 -6.15
CA THR A 64 10.71 7.05 -5.39
C THR A 64 9.40 7.56 -5.99
N PRO A 65 8.33 7.72 -5.19
CA PRO A 65 8.21 7.29 -3.79
C PRO A 65 8.41 5.77 -3.59
N PRO A 66 8.79 5.32 -2.37
CA PRO A 66 9.13 3.94 -2.10
C PRO A 66 7.90 3.01 -2.19
N TYR A 67 8.14 1.78 -2.64
CA TYR A 67 7.09 0.80 -2.94
C TYR A 67 6.06 0.56 -1.82
N ARG A 68 6.47 0.72 -0.56
CA ARG A 68 5.60 0.57 0.62
C ARG A 68 4.48 1.62 0.68
N GLU A 69 4.79 2.87 0.35
CA GLU A 69 3.82 3.97 0.39
C GLU A 69 2.67 3.73 -0.60
N TYR A 70 2.96 3.09 -1.75
CA TYR A 70 1.92 2.73 -2.71
C TYR A 70 0.94 1.67 -2.21
N PHE A 71 1.39 0.72 -1.38
CA PHE A 71 0.49 -0.30 -0.82
C PHE A 71 -0.47 0.29 0.20
N GLU A 72 0.02 1.20 1.04
CA GLU A 72 -0.82 1.89 2.02
C GLU A 72 -1.86 2.77 1.32
N ALA A 73 -1.43 3.55 0.32
CA ALA A 73 -2.33 4.36 -0.51
C ALA A 73 -3.37 3.52 -1.26
N ARG A 74 -2.96 2.41 -1.90
CA ARG A 74 -3.90 1.50 -2.58
C ARG A 74 -4.82 0.74 -1.64
N GLY A 75 -4.34 0.41 -0.44
CA GLY A 75 -5.18 -0.19 0.61
C GLY A 75 -6.32 0.76 0.98
N ALA A 76 -5.98 2.04 1.21
CA ALA A 76 -6.96 3.08 1.48
C ALA A 76 -7.90 3.34 0.29
N GLU A 77 -7.37 3.45 -0.94
CA GLU A 77 -8.18 3.64 -2.16
C GLU A 77 -9.18 2.50 -2.35
N ARG A 78 -8.72 1.24 -2.26
CA ARG A 78 -9.60 0.07 -2.39
C ARG A 78 -10.67 0.06 -1.32
N PHE A 79 -10.33 0.42 -0.09
CA PHE A 79 -11.30 0.54 1.00
C PHE A 79 -12.37 1.59 0.67
N VAL A 80 -11.96 2.80 0.28
CA VAL A 80 -12.87 3.89 -0.10
C VAL A 80 -13.73 3.50 -1.31
N LEU A 81 -13.17 2.86 -2.32
CA LEU A 81 -13.90 2.40 -3.50
C LEU A 81 -14.94 1.32 -3.14
N SER A 82 -14.58 0.36 -2.28
CA SER A 82 -15.51 -0.65 -1.77
C SER A 82 -16.65 0.00 -0.97
N LEU A 83 -16.35 1.01 -0.15
CA LEU A 83 -17.37 1.81 0.54
C LEU A 83 -18.30 2.52 -0.45
N LEU A 84 -17.77 3.23 -1.44
CA LEU A 84 -18.57 3.94 -2.44
C LEU A 84 -19.48 2.97 -3.22
N ARG A 85 -18.98 1.80 -3.58
CA ARG A 85 -19.76 0.75 -4.24
C ARG A 85 -20.88 0.23 -3.33
N ALA A 86 -20.57 -0.03 -2.06
CA ALA A 86 -21.55 -0.46 -1.07
C ALA A 86 -22.64 0.61 -0.85
N LEU A 87 -22.27 1.89 -0.80
CA LEU A 87 -23.21 3.02 -0.77
C LEU A 87 -24.08 3.10 -2.02
N GLY A 88 -23.49 2.81 -3.20
CA GLY A 88 -24.21 2.68 -4.46
C GLY A 88 -25.16 1.47 -4.54
N GLY A 89 -25.20 0.63 -3.51
CA GLY A 89 -26.06 -0.55 -3.43
C GLY A 89 -25.47 -1.82 -4.03
N ALA A 90 -24.15 -1.86 -4.25
CA ALA A 90 -23.48 -3.12 -4.53
C ALA A 90 -23.57 -4.03 -3.29
N ASN A 91 -24.04 -5.26 -3.49
CA ASN A 91 -24.09 -6.27 -2.44
C ASN A 91 -22.76 -7.01 -2.36
N ASP A 92 -22.55 -7.72 -1.24
CA ASP A 92 -21.43 -8.65 -1.03
C ASP A 92 -20.04 -8.02 -1.12
N MET A 93 -19.93 -6.79 -0.64
CA MET A 93 -18.64 -6.13 -0.41
C MET A 93 -18.13 -6.46 0.98
N PHE A 94 -17.02 -7.21 1.05
CA PHE A 94 -16.37 -7.59 2.29
C PHE A 94 -14.98 -6.97 2.39
N GLN A 95 -14.62 -6.48 3.57
CA GLN A 95 -13.34 -5.82 3.78
C GLN A 95 -12.86 -6.01 5.23
N CYS A 96 -11.59 -6.30 5.42
CA CYS A 96 -10.99 -6.32 6.76
C CYS A 96 -10.78 -4.89 7.25
N CYS A 97 -11.34 -4.54 8.39
CA CYS A 97 -11.12 -3.23 9.02
C CYS A 97 -11.21 -3.32 10.54
N PHE A 98 -10.66 -2.30 11.20
CA PHE A 98 -10.71 -2.19 12.66
C PHE A 98 -12.02 -1.50 13.05
N VAL A 99 -12.93 -2.25 13.65
CA VAL A 99 -14.30 -1.81 13.98
C VAL A 99 -14.62 -2.10 15.43
N GLU A 100 -15.58 -1.35 15.98
CA GLU A 100 -16.17 -1.70 17.26
C GLU A 100 -16.84 -3.06 17.13
N SER A 101 -16.50 -3.99 18.02
CA SER A 101 -17.04 -5.33 17.96
C SER A 101 -17.17 -5.92 19.36
N ASN A 102 -18.19 -6.77 19.52
CA ASN A 102 -18.43 -7.50 20.76
C ASN A 102 -17.81 -8.90 20.71
N MET A 103 -16.85 -9.15 19.81
CA MET A 103 -16.22 -10.46 19.66
C MET A 103 -15.49 -10.91 20.93
N PHE A 104 -14.97 -9.96 21.71
CA PHE A 104 -14.27 -10.21 22.96
C PHE A 104 -14.69 -9.17 23.99
N GLU A 105 -15.18 -9.61 25.16
CA GLU A 105 -15.68 -8.72 26.23
C GLU A 105 -14.63 -7.69 26.71
N ASP A 106 -13.34 -8.06 26.63
CA ASP A 106 -12.21 -7.25 27.09
C ASP A 106 -11.62 -6.32 26.01
N ILE A 107 -12.11 -6.38 24.78
CA ILE A 107 -11.53 -5.67 23.63
C ILE A 107 -12.65 -4.98 22.83
N PRO A 108 -12.86 -3.66 23.00
CA PRO A 108 -13.99 -2.95 22.36
C PRO A 108 -13.83 -2.75 20.85
N PHE A 109 -12.61 -2.86 20.31
CA PHE A 109 -12.35 -2.75 18.87
C PHE A 109 -11.45 -3.87 18.40
N PHE A 110 -11.82 -4.53 17.30
CA PHE A 110 -11.07 -5.64 16.75
C PHE A 110 -10.97 -5.54 15.22
N GLY A 111 -9.87 -6.06 14.66
CA GLY A 111 -9.69 -6.16 13.22
C GLY A 111 -10.49 -7.35 12.69
N SER A 112 -11.61 -7.08 12.02
CA SER A 112 -12.53 -8.11 11.54
C SER A 112 -12.87 -7.89 10.09
N THR A 113 -13.22 -8.97 9.40
CA THR A 113 -13.91 -8.88 8.11
C THR A 113 -15.32 -8.35 8.35
N VAL A 114 -15.69 -7.31 7.63
CA VAL A 114 -17.03 -6.72 7.70
C VAL A 114 -17.70 -6.73 6.34
N LYS A 115 -19.00 -6.93 6.33
CA LYS A 115 -19.85 -6.66 5.17
C LYS A 115 -20.21 -5.19 5.14
N LEU A 116 -19.88 -4.52 4.05
CA LEU A 116 -20.22 -3.13 3.79
C LEU A 116 -21.56 -3.03 3.06
N GLY A 117 -22.33 -2.01 3.40
CA GLY A 117 -23.55 -1.66 2.69
C GLY A 117 -23.91 -0.19 2.79
N LYS A 118 -25.19 0.13 2.54
CA LYS A 118 -25.64 1.51 2.30
C LYS A 118 -25.52 2.45 3.51
N LYS A 119 -25.42 1.90 4.72
CA LYS A 119 -25.30 2.65 5.98
C LYS A 119 -23.96 2.42 6.68
N GLY A 120 -22.95 1.92 5.97
CA GLY A 120 -21.66 1.56 6.53
C GLY A 120 -21.55 0.06 6.78
N VAL A 121 -21.12 -0.34 7.98
CA VAL A 121 -20.96 -1.75 8.35
C VAL A 121 -22.34 -2.39 8.58
N GLU A 122 -22.69 -3.41 7.78
CA GLU A 122 -23.94 -4.15 7.91
C GLU A 122 -23.81 -5.37 8.82
N ALA A 123 -22.67 -6.06 8.74
CA ALA A 123 -22.41 -7.25 9.54
C ALA A 123 -20.91 -7.42 9.76
N ILE A 124 -20.55 -8.01 10.90
CA ILE A 124 -19.19 -8.45 11.20
C ILE A 124 -19.15 -9.96 11.03
N ILE A 125 -18.13 -10.48 10.34
CA ILE A 125 -18.00 -11.90 10.04
C ILE A 125 -17.23 -12.58 11.16
N GLU A 126 -17.98 -13.23 12.06
CA GLU A 126 -17.45 -13.94 13.23
C GLU A 126 -16.89 -15.33 12.89
N THR A 127 -17.35 -15.91 11.78
CA THR A 127 -16.94 -17.26 11.33
C THR A 127 -15.45 -17.35 11.01
N ASP A 128 -14.75 -16.24 10.78
CA ASP A 128 -13.30 -16.21 10.59
C ASP A 128 -12.52 -16.69 11.83
N LEU A 129 -13.16 -16.75 13.00
CA LEU A 129 -12.58 -17.28 14.23
C LEU A 129 -12.85 -18.79 14.43
N GLU A 130 -13.64 -19.42 13.56
CA GLU A 130 -13.95 -20.84 13.62
C GLU A 130 -12.88 -21.65 12.87
N GLY A 131 -12.54 -22.84 13.38
CA GLY A 131 -11.62 -23.76 12.68
C GLY A 131 -10.14 -23.33 12.66
N LEU A 132 -9.75 -22.38 13.52
CA LEU A 132 -8.36 -21.92 13.63
C LEU A 132 -7.40 -23.06 14.00
N THR A 133 -6.22 -23.04 13.39
CA THR A 133 -5.12 -23.95 13.72
C THR A 133 -4.57 -23.66 15.12
N GLU A 134 -3.88 -24.64 15.73
CA GLU A 134 -3.25 -24.47 17.04
C GLU A 134 -2.29 -23.25 17.09
N TYR A 135 -1.57 -23.00 15.99
CA TYR A 135 -0.67 -21.85 15.85
C TYR A 135 -1.43 -20.52 15.88
N GLU A 136 -2.55 -20.43 15.16
CA GLU A 136 -3.39 -19.22 15.10
C GLU A 136 -4.07 -18.97 16.45
N VAL A 137 -4.56 -20.00 17.13
CA VAL A 137 -5.11 -19.87 18.49
C VAL A 137 -4.06 -19.35 19.48
N LYS A 138 -2.82 -19.84 19.39
CA LYS A 138 -1.71 -19.35 20.21
C LYS A 138 -1.37 -17.89 19.90
N SER A 139 -1.37 -17.53 18.62
CA SER A 139 -1.09 -16.16 18.16
C SER A 139 -2.21 -15.20 18.58
N LEU A 140 -3.48 -15.63 18.48
CA LEU A 140 -4.64 -14.89 18.93
C LEU A 140 -4.59 -14.60 20.42
N LYS A 141 -4.20 -15.57 21.25
CA LYS A 141 -3.99 -15.36 22.70
C LYS A 141 -2.93 -14.29 22.99
N THR A 142 -1.87 -14.25 22.20
CA THR A 142 -0.80 -13.25 22.34
C THR A 142 -1.27 -11.88 21.86
N LEU A 143 -1.99 -11.84 20.74
CA LEU A 143 -2.58 -10.64 20.16
C LEU A 143 -3.61 -10.00 21.11
N ARG A 144 -4.49 -10.80 21.74
CA ARG A 144 -5.47 -10.32 22.72
C ARG A 144 -4.81 -9.63 23.91
N LYS A 145 -3.72 -10.20 24.43
CA LYS A 145 -2.91 -9.53 25.47
C LYS A 145 -2.31 -8.22 24.97
N GLY A 146 -1.87 -8.17 23.71
CA GLY A 146 -1.36 -6.94 23.09
C GLY A 146 -2.43 -5.86 22.96
N LEU A 147 -3.62 -6.21 22.45
CA LEU A 147 -4.72 -5.26 22.24
C LEU A 147 -5.30 -4.70 23.54
N SER A 148 -5.43 -5.52 24.59
CA SER A 148 -5.86 -5.03 25.91
C SER A 148 -4.84 -4.09 26.57
N LEU A 149 -3.57 -4.18 26.18
CA LEU A 149 -2.50 -3.28 26.62
C LEU A 149 -2.36 -2.02 25.76
N GLN A 150 -2.98 -1.97 24.58
CA GLN A 150 -2.81 -0.85 23.66
C GLN A 150 -3.58 0.39 24.13
N ARG A 151 -2.85 1.29 24.80
CA ARG A 151 -3.23 2.71 25.02
C ARG A 151 -3.53 3.48 23.71
N ILE A 152 -3.15 2.92 22.56
CA ILE A 152 -3.30 3.51 21.22
C ILE A 152 -4.77 3.67 20.84
N THR A 153 -5.65 2.72 21.17
CA THR A 153 -7.10 2.82 20.87
C THR A 153 -7.74 3.98 21.64
N ARG A 154 -7.29 4.24 22.88
CA ARG A 154 -7.70 5.41 23.66
C ARG A 154 -7.17 6.71 23.05
N ARG A 155 -5.90 6.75 22.64
CA ARG A 155 -5.30 7.93 21.99
C ARG A 155 -5.90 8.23 20.62
N PHE A 156 -6.22 7.21 19.83
CA PHE A 156 -6.83 7.36 18.51
C PHE A 156 -8.30 7.79 18.63
N SER A 157 -9.06 7.24 19.58
CA SER A 157 -10.42 7.71 19.86
C SER A 157 -10.46 9.12 20.45
N GLU A 158 -9.53 9.47 21.35
CA GLU A 158 -9.32 10.85 21.83
C GLU A 158 -8.96 11.80 20.68
N PHE A 159 -8.05 11.39 19.79
CA PHE A 159 -7.65 12.16 18.60
C PHE A 159 -8.83 12.39 17.64
N MET A 160 -9.57 11.33 17.31
CA MET A 160 -10.75 11.42 16.46
C MET A 160 -11.83 12.29 17.10
N ARG A 161 -12.09 12.16 18.41
CA ARG A 161 -13.01 13.03 19.18
C ARG A 161 -12.59 14.50 19.14
N GLN A 162 -11.30 14.78 19.30
CA GLN A 162 -10.81 16.14 19.43
C GLN A 162 -10.68 16.86 18.08
N TYR A 163 -10.29 16.15 17.02
CA TYR A 163 -10.00 16.76 15.72
C TYR A 163 -11.09 16.52 14.67
N LEU A 164 -11.68 15.33 14.59
CA LEU A 164 -12.64 15.02 13.52
C LEU A 164 -14.02 15.63 13.79
N PHE A 165 -14.51 15.58 15.04
CA PHE A 165 -15.82 16.15 15.42
C PHE A 165 -15.78 17.69 15.46
N SER A 166 -14.66 18.28 15.88
CA SER A 166 -14.42 19.73 15.78
C SER A 166 -14.46 20.22 14.32
N PHE A 167 -13.93 19.42 13.38
CA PHE A 167 -13.85 19.80 11.97
C PHE A 167 -15.13 19.49 11.16
N LEU A 168 -15.88 18.44 11.54
CA LEU A 168 -17.12 18.04 10.88
C LEU A 168 -18.40 18.59 11.55
N GLY A 169 -18.30 19.25 12.70
CA GLY A 169 -19.44 19.87 13.39
C GLY A 169 -20.51 18.88 13.86
N LEU A 170 -20.11 17.63 14.14
CA LEU A 170 -20.97 16.57 14.71
C LEU A 170 -20.79 16.48 16.23
#